data_AF-A0A1M4TKG2-F1
#
_entry.id   AF-A0A1M4TKG2-F1
#
_cell.length_a   1.000
_cell.length_b   1.000
_cell.length_c   1.000
_cell.angle_alpha   90.00
_cell.angle_beta   90.00
_cell.angle_gamma   90.00
#
_symmetry.space_group_name_H-M   'P 1'
#
loop_
_entity.id
_entity.type
_entity.pdbx_description
1 polymer ?
#
loop_
_entity_poly.entity_id
_entity_poly.type
_entity_poly.pdbx_seq_one_letter_code
_entity_poly.pdbx_strand_id
1 'polypeptide(L)'
;MFQNLHFAIRKIGAGLAMLTFAGSYLYAQQGPVAGGGSGSDQMGETGYHSWQSQSQEVGQGKNTHLSKNSLTCNNTDPGSSPGDTGCVTFTYQGQPVTYTSVRGKDGNIWLQQNLGSSKVASEMGDEASFGDLFQWGRWDDGHQLRNSATGTPTTPNSPDGLAGSNAFIIGNPDWWANFADTDKWTAANAAGITNSTGVDPCKAIGQDWKLPSQAEWTAIVDSENIVNPATAFNSQLKLPASGYRSSSNGSFTFVGKRGYYWSSETSGLGGKYLYIGTVIANPSAGAMRGQGSAVRCIKTGSALGTSDIIRNTETVGIYPNPTNGILNIKADSLIESVSVINMVGQKLSNIQFSNNQINISSLSNGIYIVELKLKNGQIFSKKVIKN
;
A
#
# COMPACT_ATOMS: atom_id res chain seq x y z
N MET A 1 -17.17 40.14 -3.03
CA MET A 1 -18.39 39.53 -3.61
C MET A 1 -18.06 38.09 -3.96
N PHE A 2 -18.81 37.13 -3.42
CA PHE A 2 -18.43 35.72 -3.33
C PHE A 2 -18.19 35.06 -4.70
N GLN A 3 -16.94 34.66 -4.98
CA GLN A 3 -16.60 33.70 -6.03
C GLN A 3 -16.73 32.29 -5.43
N ASN A 4 -17.38 31.35 -6.16
CA ASN A 4 -17.64 29.94 -5.79
C ASN A 4 -18.91 29.66 -4.95
N LEU A 5 -20.06 30.23 -5.37
CA LEU A 5 -21.36 29.79 -4.86
C LEU A 5 -21.97 28.76 -5.84
N HIS A 6 -22.20 27.53 -5.37
CA HIS A 6 -22.83 26.48 -6.17
C HIS A 6 -24.20 26.11 -5.60
N PHE A 7 -25.18 25.96 -6.49
CA PHE A 7 -26.55 25.59 -6.14
C PHE A 7 -26.90 24.25 -6.78
N ALA A 8 -27.48 23.34 -5.98
CA ALA A 8 -28.12 22.14 -6.48
C ALA A 8 -29.59 22.14 -6.02
N ILE A 9 -30.50 22.02 -6.97
CA ILE A 9 -31.95 21.94 -6.71
C ILE A 9 -32.43 20.56 -7.14
N ARG A 10 -33.10 19.86 -6.23
CA ARG A 10 -33.70 18.56 -6.54
C ARG A 10 -35.14 18.52 -6.02
N LYS A 11 -36.05 18.03 -6.85
CA LYS A 11 -37.43 17.76 -6.45
C LYS A 11 -37.46 16.53 -5.54
N ILE A 12 -38.01 16.67 -4.34
CA ILE A 12 -38.18 15.58 -3.38
C ILE A 12 -39.68 15.54 -3.03
N GLY A 13 -40.38 14.54 -3.57
CA GLY A 13 -41.84 14.45 -3.43
C GLY A 13 -42.57 15.65 -4.05
N ALA A 14 -43.42 16.32 -3.25
CA ALA A 14 -44.20 17.48 -3.66
C ALA A 14 -43.47 18.84 -3.50
N GLY A 15 -42.25 18.86 -2.96
CA GLY A 15 -41.47 20.07 -2.70
C GLY A 15 -40.13 20.13 -3.43
N LEU A 16 -39.52 21.32 -3.44
CA LEU A 16 -38.14 21.55 -3.89
C LEU A 16 -37.21 21.65 -2.67
N ALA A 17 -36.10 20.94 -2.72
CA ALA A 17 -34.98 21.12 -1.80
C ALA A 17 -33.84 21.85 -2.53
N MET A 18 -33.31 22.90 -1.90
CA MET A 18 -32.16 23.66 -2.39
C MET A 18 -30.98 23.42 -1.45
N LEU A 19 -29.87 22.96 -2.01
CA LEU A 19 -28.59 22.87 -1.32
C LEU A 19 -27.70 24.02 -1.79
N THR A 20 -27.16 24.76 -0.83
CA THR A 20 -26.16 25.82 -1.06
C THR A 20 -24.82 25.41 -0.49
N PHE A 21 -23.79 25.49 -1.32
CA PHE A 21 -22.40 25.30 -0.91
C PHE A 21 -21.70 26.66 -0.83
N ALA A 22 -21.26 27.04 0.37
CA ALA A 22 -20.43 28.20 0.61
C ALA A 22 -19.20 27.77 1.43
N GLY A 23 -18.08 27.53 0.76
CA GLY A 23 -16.87 27.00 1.39
C GLY A 23 -17.07 25.60 1.96
N SER A 24 -16.69 25.38 3.22
CA SER A 24 -16.76 24.09 3.94
C SER A 24 -18.09 23.86 4.70
N TYR A 25 -19.07 24.74 4.56
CA TYR A 25 -20.37 24.62 5.24
C TYR A 25 -21.49 24.19 4.28
N LEU A 26 -22.33 23.26 4.74
CA LEU A 26 -23.54 22.81 4.05
C LEU A 26 -24.78 23.45 4.70
N TYR A 27 -25.60 24.13 3.92
CA TYR A 27 -26.92 24.60 4.35
C TYR A 27 -28.01 23.95 3.50
N ALA A 28 -29.09 23.51 4.15
CA ALA A 28 -30.27 22.95 3.50
C ALA A 28 -31.52 23.72 3.96
N GLN A 29 -32.31 24.19 2.99
CA GLN A 29 -33.62 24.79 3.25
C GLN A 29 -34.68 24.08 2.39
N GLN A 30 -35.83 23.80 3.00
CA GLN A 30 -37.03 23.32 2.31
C GLN A 30 -38.01 24.49 2.16
N GLY A 31 -38.44 24.75 0.93
CA GLY A 31 -39.50 25.73 0.65
C GLY A 31 -40.89 25.09 0.79
N PRO A 32 -41.94 25.88 1.09
CA PRO A 32 -43.31 25.38 1.17
C PRO A 32 -43.83 24.89 -0.19
N VAL A 33 -44.78 23.96 -0.15
CA VAL A 33 -45.46 23.39 -1.33
C VAL A 33 -46.35 24.46 -1.97
N ALA A 34 -46.06 24.85 -3.20
CA ALA A 34 -46.94 25.72 -3.99
C ALA A 34 -48.14 24.90 -4.50
N GLY A 35 -49.22 24.85 -3.71
CA GLY A 35 -50.52 24.34 -4.13
C GLY A 35 -51.28 25.43 -4.90
N GLY A 36 -51.66 25.13 -6.14
CA GLY A 36 -52.52 26.01 -6.95
C GLY A 36 -53.92 26.12 -6.36
N GLY A 37 -54.41 27.35 -6.25
CA GLY A 37 -55.78 27.67 -5.85
C GLY A 37 -56.06 29.16 -6.06
N SER A 38 -57.03 29.46 -6.90
CA SER A 38 -57.58 30.77 -7.24
C SER A 38 -58.13 31.52 -6.01
N GLY A 39 -57.79 32.81 -5.86
CA GLY A 39 -58.41 33.70 -4.87
C GLY A 39 -57.74 35.08 -4.83
N SER A 40 -58.56 36.13 -4.77
CA SER A 40 -58.32 37.57 -4.97
C SER A 40 -57.54 38.31 -3.88
N ASP A 41 -56.91 39.42 -4.30
CA ASP A 41 -56.71 40.72 -3.62
C ASP A 41 -55.97 40.83 -2.26
N GLN A 42 -54.80 41.50 -2.31
CA GLN A 42 -54.46 42.78 -1.65
C GLN A 42 -52.98 42.88 -1.21
N MET A 43 -52.40 44.06 -1.45
CA MET A 43 -51.09 44.51 -0.99
C MET A 43 -51.09 44.79 0.52
N GLY A 44 -50.00 44.45 1.22
CA GLY A 44 -49.75 44.89 2.59
C GLY A 44 -48.32 44.55 3.05
N GLU A 45 -47.55 45.58 3.39
CA GLU A 45 -46.21 45.51 3.99
C GLU A 45 -46.23 45.00 5.46
N THR A 46 -45.03 44.64 5.92
CA THR A 46 -44.53 44.51 7.30
C THR A 46 -44.56 43.13 7.96
N GLY A 47 -43.40 42.76 8.53
CA GLY A 47 -43.27 41.66 9.49
C GLY A 47 -41.95 40.89 9.40
N TYR A 48 -40.86 41.45 9.93
CA TYR A 48 -39.73 40.64 10.37
C TYR A 48 -40.18 39.76 11.55
N HIS A 49 -40.28 38.45 11.35
CA HIS A 49 -40.45 37.49 12.43
C HIS A 49 -39.26 36.52 12.48
N SER A 50 -38.51 36.61 13.58
CA SER A 50 -37.51 35.64 13.98
C SER A 50 -38.20 34.32 14.33
N TRP A 51 -37.68 33.21 13.81
CA TRP A 51 -38.14 31.87 14.17
C TRP A 51 -37.06 31.17 14.99
N GLN A 52 -37.37 30.99 16.27
CA GLN A 52 -36.65 30.11 17.20
C GLN A 52 -36.93 28.65 16.81
N SER A 53 -35.87 27.84 16.73
CA SER A 53 -36.00 26.40 16.52
C SER A 53 -36.46 25.72 17.81
N GLN A 54 -37.72 25.28 17.86
CA GLN A 54 -38.20 24.31 18.85
C GLN A 54 -38.04 22.89 18.28
N SER A 55 -37.31 22.05 19.00
CA SER A 55 -37.27 20.60 18.80
C SER A 55 -38.48 19.97 19.48
N GLN A 56 -39.35 19.30 18.71
CA GLN A 56 -40.35 18.37 19.24
C GLN A 56 -40.06 16.96 18.73
N GLU A 57 -39.93 16.01 19.66
CA GLU A 57 -39.95 14.57 19.40
C GLU A 57 -41.37 14.13 19.04
N VAL A 58 -41.52 13.37 17.95
CA VAL A 58 -42.77 12.65 17.63
C VAL A 58 -42.46 11.16 17.52
N GLY A 59 -43.32 10.37 18.18
CA GLY A 59 -43.06 9.02 18.63
C GLY A 59 -43.08 7.89 17.59
N GLN A 60 -42.83 6.72 18.16
CA GLN A 60 -42.52 5.41 17.58
C GLN A 60 -43.39 4.99 16.38
N GLY A 61 -42.73 4.85 15.23
CA GLY A 61 -43.10 3.90 14.18
C GLY A 61 -41.92 2.97 13.92
N LYS A 62 -42.17 1.64 13.90
CA LYS A 62 -41.15 0.62 13.61
C LYS A 62 -40.57 0.83 12.20
N ASN A 63 -39.52 1.62 12.09
CA ASN A 63 -38.56 1.54 11.01
C ASN A 63 -37.35 0.80 11.54
N THR A 64 -37.13 -0.41 11.06
CA THR A 64 -35.83 -1.08 11.15
C THR A 64 -34.82 -0.22 10.41
N HIS A 65 -34.25 0.76 11.11
CA HIS A 65 -32.98 1.33 10.73
C HIS A 65 -31.98 0.18 10.82
N LEU A 66 -31.67 -0.41 9.67
CA LEU A 66 -30.34 -0.97 9.48
C LEU A 66 -29.40 0.20 9.71
N SER A 67 -28.88 0.32 10.94
CA SER A 67 -27.70 1.12 11.18
C SER A 67 -26.67 0.62 10.17
N LYS A 68 -26.26 1.50 9.25
CA LYS A 68 -24.91 1.33 8.70
C LYS A 68 -24.03 1.43 9.94
N ASN A 69 -23.66 0.27 10.45
CA ASN A 69 -22.56 0.14 11.39
C ASN A 69 -21.43 0.92 10.70
N SER A 70 -21.09 2.11 11.20
CA SER A 70 -19.81 2.71 10.82
C SER A 70 -18.80 1.73 11.40
N LEU A 71 -18.33 0.78 10.59
CA LEU A 71 -17.30 -0.14 11.00
C LEU A 71 -16.08 0.73 11.30
N THR A 72 -15.89 1.05 12.58
CA THR A 72 -14.68 1.68 13.08
C THR A 72 -13.55 0.75 12.71
N CYS A 73 -12.57 1.28 11.98
CA CYS A 73 -11.43 0.47 11.58
C CYS A 73 -10.68 0.00 12.83
N ASN A 74 -10.57 -1.31 12.99
CA ASN A 74 -9.92 -1.95 14.13
C ASN A 74 -8.44 -2.31 13.87
N ASN A 75 -7.87 -1.82 12.77
CA ASN A 75 -6.49 -2.10 12.35
C ASN A 75 -6.17 -3.59 12.22
N THR A 76 -7.18 -4.42 11.89
CA THR A 76 -6.96 -5.85 11.71
C THR A 76 -6.45 -6.12 10.30
N ASP A 77 -5.40 -6.94 10.23
CA ASP A 77 -4.87 -7.46 8.97
C ASP A 77 -5.98 -8.21 8.21
N PRO A 78 -5.96 -8.20 6.87
CA PRO A 78 -6.88 -9.01 6.09
C PRO A 78 -6.70 -10.50 6.42
N GLY A 79 -7.76 -11.27 6.20
CA GLY A 79 -7.71 -12.74 6.28
C GLY A 79 -6.64 -13.37 5.38
N SER A 80 -6.51 -14.69 5.48
CA SER A 80 -5.44 -15.44 4.80
C SER A 80 -5.71 -15.68 3.32
N SER A 81 -6.94 -15.49 2.83
CA SER A 81 -7.29 -15.78 1.44
C SER A 81 -7.00 -14.57 0.55
N PRO A 82 -6.45 -14.76 -0.67
CA PRO A 82 -6.27 -13.64 -1.59
C PRO A 82 -7.57 -12.88 -1.86
N GLY A 83 -7.52 -11.56 -1.74
CA GLY A 83 -8.67 -10.68 -1.84
C GLY A 83 -9.41 -10.41 -0.52
N ASP A 84 -9.07 -11.11 0.56
CA ASP A 84 -9.54 -10.73 1.89
C ASP A 84 -9.10 -9.29 2.18
N THR A 85 -10.03 -8.50 2.71
CA THR A 85 -9.79 -7.09 3.00
C THR A 85 -9.73 -6.85 4.50
N GLY A 86 -8.88 -5.91 4.88
CA GLY A 86 -8.78 -5.34 6.21
C GLY A 86 -8.78 -3.83 6.10
N CYS A 87 -8.43 -3.18 7.20
CA CYS A 87 -8.29 -1.73 7.21
C CYS A 87 -7.11 -1.34 8.10
N VAL A 88 -6.54 -0.18 7.83
CA VAL A 88 -5.49 0.42 8.66
C VAL A 88 -5.70 1.92 8.77
N THR A 89 -5.58 2.44 9.98
CA THR A 89 -5.71 3.86 10.33
C THR A 89 -4.37 4.37 10.80
N PHE A 90 -3.90 5.44 10.18
CA PHE A 90 -2.60 6.04 10.45
C PHE A 90 -2.63 7.54 10.16
N THR A 91 -1.55 8.24 10.53
CA THR A 91 -1.42 9.67 10.25
C THR A 91 -0.72 9.86 8.91
N TYR A 92 -1.37 10.57 7.99
CA TYR A 92 -0.80 11.02 6.72
C TYR A 92 -0.94 12.53 6.62
N GLN A 93 0.15 13.25 6.31
CA GLN A 93 0.13 14.71 6.24
C GLN A 93 -0.43 15.38 7.52
N GLY A 94 -0.11 14.81 8.68
CA GLY A 94 -0.60 15.28 9.98
C GLY A 94 -2.08 15.03 10.26
N GLN A 95 -2.80 14.31 9.39
CA GLN A 95 -4.22 13.99 9.55
C GLN A 95 -4.46 12.48 9.68
N PRO A 96 -5.41 12.04 10.52
CA PRO A 96 -5.79 10.63 10.57
C PRO A 96 -6.50 10.24 9.27
N VAL A 97 -6.03 9.17 8.65
CA VAL A 97 -6.63 8.55 7.46
C VAL A 97 -6.86 7.07 7.71
N THR A 98 -7.91 6.51 7.11
CA THR A 98 -8.22 5.08 7.15
C THR A 98 -8.19 4.51 5.74
N TYR A 99 -7.31 3.55 5.49
CA TYR A 99 -7.15 2.89 4.19
C TYR A 99 -7.57 1.43 4.26
N THR A 100 -8.00 0.90 3.12
CA THR A 100 -8.21 -0.55 2.95
C THR A 100 -6.88 -1.26 2.73
N SER A 101 -6.67 -2.37 3.43
CA SER A 101 -5.61 -3.34 3.15
C SER A 101 -6.19 -4.58 2.50
N VAL A 102 -5.38 -5.32 1.75
CA VAL A 102 -5.81 -6.52 1.01
C VAL A 102 -4.72 -7.59 1.05
N ARG A 103 -5.13 -8.85 1.13
CA ARG A 103 -4.25 -10.00 0.93
C ARG A 103 -3.98 -10.18 -0.57
N GLY A 104 -2.73 -9.99 -1.00
CA GLY A 104 -2.31 -10.29 -2.37
C GLY A 104 -2.26 -11.79 -2.64
N LYS A 105 -2.27 -12.20 -3.92
CA LYS A 105 -2.05 -13.61 -4.29
C LYS A 105 -0.64 -14.12 -3.97
N ASP A 106 0.29 -13.21 -3.68
CA ASP A 106 1.63 -13.49 -3.18
C ASP A 106 1.66 -13.81 -1.66
N GLY A 107 0.50 -13.75 -0.98
CA GLY A 107 0.37 -13.99 0.46
C GLY A 107 0.72 -12.79 1.33
N ASN A 108 1.21 -11.69 0.75
CA ASN A 108 1.54 -10.48 1.49
C ASN A 108 0.30 -9.61 1.71
N ILE A 109 0.43 -8.66 2.64
CA ILE A 109 -0.58 -7.64 2.89
C ILE A 109 -0.16 -6.39 2.12
N TRP A 110 -1.06 -5.88 1.30
CA TRP A 110 -0.85 -4.66 0.52
C TRP A 110 -1.87 -3.62 0.94
N LEU A 111 -1.54 -2.33 0.82
CA LEU A 111 -2.60 -1.33 0.74
C LEU A 111 -3.39 -1.55 -0.55
N GLN A 112 -4.71 -1.40 -0.51
CA GLN A 112 -5.55 -1.35 -1.71
C GLN A 112 -5.68 0.08 -2.26
N GLN A 113 -5.00 1.03 -1.61
CA GLN A 113 -4.91 2.46 -1.94
C GLN A 113 -3.45 2.88 -2.16
N ASN A 114 -3.23 3.86 -3.04
CA ASN A 114 -1.97 4.60 -3.08
C ASN A 114 -1.92 5.57 -1.88
N LEU A 115 -0.74 5.83 -1.34
CA LEU A 115 -0.57 6.91 -0.35
C LEU A 115 -1.05 8.25 -0.95
N GLY A 116 -1.80 9.03 -0.17
CA GLY A 116 -2.44 10.28 -0.60
C GLY A 116 -3.76 10.10 -1.37
N SER A 117 -4.22 8.87 -1.62
CA SER A 117 -5.51 8.66 -2.29
C SER A 117 -6.68 8.77 -1.32
N SER A 118 -7.83 9.23 -1.82
CA SER A 118 -9.05 9.39 -1.02
C SER A 118 -9.92 8.12 -0.97
N LYS A 119 -9.69 7.17 -1.88
CA LYS A 119 -10.45 5.93 -1.98
C LYS A 119 -9.69 4.86 -2.75
N VAL A 120 -10.12 3.61 -2.60
CA VAL A 120 -9.76 2.50 -3.49
C VAL A 120 -10.24 2.81 -4.91
N ALA A 121 -9.44 2.45 -5.92
CA ALA A 121 -9.78 2.68 -7.32
C ALA A 121 -11.09 1.96 -7.70
N SER A 122 -12.01 2.70 -8.31
CA SER A 122 -13.25 2.19 -8.90
C SER A 122 -13.12 1.89 -10.39
N GLU A 123 -12.09 2.43 -11.04
CA GLU A 123 -11.67 2.15 -12.41
C GLU A 123 -10.18 2.48 -12.59
N MET A 124 -9.56 2.06 -13.69
CA MET A 124 -8.13 2.33 -13.92
C MET A 124 -7.79 3.82 -13.97
N GLY A 125 -8.70 4.66 -14.47
CA GLY A 125 -8.52 6.11 -14.65
C GLY A 125 -9.06 6.96 -13.50
N ASP A 126 -9.35 6.35 -12.35
CA ASP A 126 -10.03 7.02 -11.24
C ASP A 126 -9.12 8.02 -10.52
N GLU A 127 -9.27 9.31 -10.84
CA GLU A 127 -8.40 10.38 -10.36
C GLU A 127 -8.29 10.46 -8.82
N ALA A 128 -9.41 10.20 -8.13
CA ALA A 128 -9.48 10.22 -6.68
C ALA A 128 -8.70 9.06 -6.00
N SER A 129 -8.31 8.05 -6.78
CA SER A 129 -7.53 6.89 -6.33
C SER A 129 -6.04 6.99 -6.66
N PHE A 130 -5.62 7.93 -7.52
CA PHE A 130 -4.25 7.98 -8.04
C PHE A 130 -3.20 8.17 -6.94
N GLY A 131 -3.58 8.82 -5.84
CA GLY A 131 -2.69 9.16 -4.74
C GLY A 131 -1.62 10.17 -5.14
N ASP A 132 -0.68 10.41 -4.23
CA ASP A 132 0.38 11.38 -4.39
C ASP A 132 1.60 10.82 -5.13
N LEU A 133 2.48 11.72 -5.59
CA LEU A 133 3.62 11.41 -6.44
C LEU A 133 4.93 11.81 -5.77
N PHE A 134 5.53 10.86 -5.08
CA PHE A 134 6.74 11.06 -4.27
C PHE A 134 7.98 11.12 -5.15
N GLN A 135 8.96 11.94 -4.78
CA GLN A 135 10.33 11.83 -5.26
C GLN A 135 11.08 10.83 -4.39
N TRP A 136 11.93 10.02 -5.00
CA TRP A 136 12.57 8.90 -4.32
C TRP A 136 13.42 9.39 -3.14
N GLY A 137 13.27 8.72 -1.98
CA GLY A 137 13.96 9.06 -0.74
C GLY A 137 13.23 10.03 0.19
N ARG A 138 12.11 10.62 -0.24
CA ARG A 138 11.42 11.66 0.54
C ARG A 138 10.25 11.11 1.35
N TRP A 139 10.00 11.78 2.47
CA TRP A 139 8.84 11.53 3.33
C TRP A 139 7.55 12.13 2.74
N ASP A 140 6.44 12.16 3.50
CA ASP A 140 5.20 12.85 3.11
C ASP A 140 5.23 14.38 3.36
N ASP A 141 6.40 15.01 3.23
CA ASP A 141 6.69 16.41 3.62
C ASP A 141 5.98 17.53 2.81
N GLY A 142 5.08 17.18 1.89
CA GLY A 142 4.31 18.11 1.07
C GLY A 142 4.72 18.15 -0.39
N HIS A 143 5.95 17.73 -0.73
CA HIS A 143 6.40 17.74 -2.12
C HIS A 143 5.58 16.82 -3.02
N GLN A 144 5.10 15.70 -2.46
CA GLN A 144 4.42 14.65 -3.20
C GLN A 144 3.02 15.06 -3.67
N LEU A 145 2.44 16.08 -3.03
CA LEU A 145 1.10 16.55 -3.34
C LEU A 145 1.02 16.96 -4.82
N ARG A 146 -0.05 16.54 -5.50
CA ARG A 146 -0.23 16.87 -6.93
C ARG A 146 -0.36 18.38 -7.21
N ASN A 147 -0.62 19.19 -6.20
CA ASN A 147 -0.67 20.66 -6.30
C ASN A 147 0.54 21.35 -5.65
N SER A 148 1.59 20.61 -5.23
CA SER A 148 2.77 21.22 -4.63
C SER A 148 3.50 22.12 -5.63
N ALA A 149 4.08 23.21 -5.12
CA ALA A 149 4.94 24.08 -5.91
C ALA A 149 6.19 23.34 -6.36
N THR A 150 6.76 23.72 -7.50
CA THR A 150 8.06 23.24 -7.94
C THR A 150 9.19 24.07 -7.32
N GLY A 151 10.34 23.44 -7.07
CA GLY A 151 11.54 24.11 -6.54
C GLY A 151 12.80 23.65 -7.27
N THR A 152 13.90 24.37 -7.04
CA THR A 152 15.21 24.01 -7.58
C THR A 152 15.96 23.06 -6.63
N PRO A 153 16.97 22.32 -7.09
CA PRO A 153 17.77 21.43 -6.24
C PRO A 153 18.41 22.18 -5.06
N THR A 154 18.48 21.51 -3.92
CA THR A 154 19.09 22.04 -2.68
C THR A 154 20.58 21.74 -2.60
N THR A 155 21.27 22.40 -1.68
CA THR A 155 22.66 22.10 -1.33
C THR A 155 22.74 21.84 0.19
N PRO A 156 22.96 20.59 0.63
CA PRO A 156 23.26 19.41 -0.17
C PRO A 156 22.03 18.87 -0.95
N ASN A 157 22.29 18.21 -2.09
CA ASN A 157 21.27 17.60 -2.94
C ASN A 157 21.04 16.13 -2.54
N SER A 158 20.55 15.94 -1.31
CA SER A 158 20.33 14.66 -0.65
C SER A 158 19.28 14.82 0.45
N PRO A 159 18.68 13.74 0.97
CA PRO A 159 17.57 13.82 1.92
C PRO A 159 17.81 14.72 3.14
N ASP A 160 19.04 14.76 3.66
CA ASP A 160 19.47 15.61 4.77
C ASP A 160 19.58 17.11 4.44
N GLY A 161 19.61 17.47 3.16
CA GLY A 161 19.64 18.86 2.69
C GLY A 161 18.28 19.52 2.46
N LEU A 162 17.18 18.80 2.73
CA LEU A 162 15.81 19.27 2.46
C LEU A 162 15.19 20.10 3.58
N ALA A 163 15.94 20.52 4.61
CA ALA A 163 15.40 21.16 5.80
C ALA A 163 14.36 22.27 5.48
N GLY A 164 13.08 21.97 5.73
CA GLY A 164 11.94 22.89 5.52
C GLY A 164 11.42 23.01 4.09
N SER A 165 11.96 22.28 3.11
CA SER A 165 11.49 22.32 1.72
C SER A 165 10.35 21.32 1.50
N ASN A 166 9.18 21.83 1.11
CA ASN A 166 8.04 21.02 0.66
C ASN A 166 7.84 21.10 -0.86
N ALA A 167 8.81 21.66 -1.59
CA ALA A 167 8.70 21.82 -3.03
C ALA A 167 9.04 20.52 -3.76
N PHE A 168 8.35 20.27 -4.87
CA PHE A 168 8.73 19.22 -5.81
C PHE A 168 9.95 19.67 -6.61
N ILE A 169 11.10 19.03 -6.37
CA ILE A 169 12.39 19.46 -6.91
C ILE A 169 12.47 19.12 -8.40
N ILE A 170 12.74 20.12 -9.23
CA ILE A 170 12.94 19.99 -10.67
C ILE A 170 14.24 20.64 -11.11
N GLY A 171 14.69 20.32 -12.33
CA GLY A 171 15.83 20.97 -12.97
C GLY A 171 17.15 20.21 -12.81
N ASN A 172 18.27 20.93 -12.95
CA ASN A 172 19.62 20.37 -12.97
C ASN A 172 20.48 20.93 -11.80
N PRO A 173 21.24 20.08 -11.08
CA PRO A 173 21.26 18.61 -11.18
C PRO A 173 19.92 17.99 -10.77
N ASP A 174 19.60 16.80 -11.28
CA ASP A 174 18.41 16.07 -10.81
C ASP A 174 18.42 15.92 -9.29
N TRP A 175 17.23 15.80 -8.67
CA TRP A 175 17.13 15.49 -7.25
C TRP A 175 17.94 14.22 -6.91
N TRP A 176 18.86 14.36 -5.96
CA TRP A 176 19.73 13.29 -5.48
C TRP A 176 20.48 12.55 -6.60
N ALA A 177 21.07 13.33 -7.52
CA ALA A 177 21.65 12.92 -8.81
C ALA A 177 22.86 11.95 -8.77
N ASN A 178 23.45 11.67 -7.62
CA ASN A 178 24.59 10.75 -7.55
C ASN A 178 24.22 9.30 -7.83
N PHE A 179 22.93 8.95 -7.66
CA PHE A 179 22.38 7.62 -7.91
C PHE A 179 23.22 6.47 -7.34
N ALA A 180 23.82 6.67 -6.15
CA ALA A 180 24.70 5.67 -5.56
C ALA A 180 23.91 4.42 -5.17
N ASP A 181 24.47 3.24 -5.49
CA ASP A 181 23.83 1.96 -5.20
C ASP A 181 23.68 1.71 -3.68
N THR A 182 24.47 2.41 -2.86
CA THR A 182 24.42 2.35 -1.39
C THR A 182 23.27 3.13 -0.78
N ASP A 183 22.61 3.99 -1.56
CA ASP A 183 21.52 4.83 -1.05
C ASP A 183 20.28 3.99 -0.73
N LYS A 184 19.56 4.40 0.31
CA LYS A 184 18.43 3.66 0.86
C LYS A 184 17.22 4.54 1.03
N TRP A 185 16.04 3.96 0.84
CA TRP A 185 14.76 4.57 1.20
C TRP A 185 14.10 3.72 2.29
N THR A 186 14.70 3.73 3.49
CA THR A 186 14.38 2.77 4.55
C THR A 186 14.29 3.38 5.95
N ALA A 187 14.63 4.67 6.13
CA ALA A 187 14.54 5.27 7.47
C ALA A 187 13.07 5.26 7.96
N ALA A 188 12.90 5.02 9.26
CA ALA A 188 11.58 4.89 9.89
C ALA A 188 10.88 6.23 10.14
N ASN A 189 11.66 7.30 10.28
CA ASN A 189 11.19 8.66 10.54
C ASN A 189 12.33 9.65 10.23
N ALA A 190 12.05 10.94 10.43
CA ALA A 190 12.99 12.03 10.16
C ALA A 190 14.33 11.92 10.92
N ALA A 191 14.39 11.26 12.08
CA ALA A 191 15.64 11.10 12.83
C ALA A 191 16.61 10.11 12.17
N GLY A 192 16.14 9.27 11.25
CA GLY A 192 16.97 8.34 10.49
C GLY A 192 17.51 8.92 9.17
N ILE A 193 17.24 10.19 8.87
CA ILE A 193 17.70 10.84 7.64
C ILE A 193 19.21 11.02 7.67
N THR A 194 19.86 10.63 6.57
CA THR A 194 21.27 10.92 6.29
C THR A 194 21.42 11.34 4.83
N ASN A 195 22.64 11.67 4.41
CA ASN A 195 22.95 11.94 3.00
C ASN A 195 22.68 10.75 2.05
N SER A 196 22.58 9.54 2.60
CA SER A 196 22.47 8.26 1.88
C SER A 196 21.20 7.49 2.26
N THR A 197 20.40 7.99 3.21
CA THR A 197 19.20 7.31 3.69
C THR A 197 18.04 8.29 3.79
N GLY A 198 17.02 8.06 2.96
CA GLY A 198 15.73 8.74 2.98
C GLY A 198 14.69 7.98 3.81
N VAL A 199 13.56 8.65 4.09
CA VAL A 199 12.49 8.11 4.97
C VAL A 199 11.41 7.42 4.17
N ASP A 200 11.19 6.13 4.43
CA ASP A 200 10.18 5.32 3.76
C ASP A 200 8.76 5.76 4.18
N PRO A 201 7.95 6.41 3.31
CA PRO A 201 6.64 6.94 3.67
C PRO A 201 5.65 5.86 4.14
N CYS A 202 5.90 4.58 3.85
CA CYS A 202 5.08 3.48 4.36
C CYS A 202 5.22 3.27 5.87
N LYS A 203 6.29 3.77 6.48
CA LYS A 203 6.51 3.70 7.94
C LYS A 203 5.52 4.55 8.73
N ALA A 204 4.81 5.47 8.07
CA ALA A 204 3.70 6.21 8.67
C ALA A 204 2.57 5.26 9.10
N ILE A 205 2.39 4.14 8.42
CA ILE A 205 1.35 3.15 8.68
C ILE A 205 1.71 2.29 9.90
N GLY A 206 2.98 1.92 10.03
CA GLY A 206 3.51 1.11 11.11
C GLY A 206 4.89 0.54 10.77
N GLN A 207 5.61 0.04 11.77
CA GLN A 207 6.99 -0.44 11.58
C GLN A 207 7.09 -1.67 10.65
N ASP A 208 6.03 -2.47 10.56
CA ASP A 208 5.96 -3.65 9.70
C ASP A 208 5.62 -3.31 8.23
N TRP A 209 5.19 -2.07 7.97
CA TRP A 209 4.91 -1.59 6.62
C TRP A 209 6.16 -1.00 5.99
N LYS A 210 6.33 -1.21 4.69
CA LYS A 210 7.48 -0.71 3.94
C LYS A 210 7.14 -0.44 2.48
N LEU A 211 8.02 0.29 1.81
CA LEU A 211 8.09 0.29 0.36
C LEU A 211 8.35 -1.13 -0.17
N PRO A 212 7.68 -1.56 -1.25
CA PRO A 212 7.99 -2.83 -1.87
C PRO A 212 9.36 -2.82 -2.54
N SER A 213 10.05 -3.94 -2.48
CA SER A 213 11.24 -4.24 -3.27
C SER A 213 10.87 -4.59 -4.71
N GLN A 214 11.86 -4.69 -5.60
CA GLN A 214 11.65 -5.19 -6.95
C GLN A 214 11.13 -6.63 -6.92
N ALA A 215 11.67 -7.47 -6.02
CA ALA A 215 11.27 -8.87 -5.91
C ALA A 215 9.81 -9.03 -5.48
N GLU A 216 9.33 -8.22 -4.54
CA GLU A 216 7.92 -8.22 -4.13
C GLU A 216 7.01 -7.71 -5.24
N TRP A 217 7.44 -6.70 -5.99
CA TRP A 217 6.71 -6.27 -7.19
C TRP A 217 6.63 -7.38 -8.25
N THR A 218 7.72 -8.11 -8.48
CA THR A 218 7.72 -9.29 -9.36
C THR A 218 6.74 -10.35 -8.87
N ALA A 219 6.79 -10.72 -7.59
CA ALA A 219 5.94 -11.75 -7.02
C ALA A 219 4.43 -11.43 -7.17
N ILE A 220 4.03 -10.19 -6.88
CA ILE A 220 2.61 -9.81 -7.01
C ILE A 220 2.18 -9.68 -8.48
N VAL A 221 3.05 -9.16 -9.36
CA VAL A 221 2.77 -9.07 -10.80
C VAL A 221 2.56 -10.45 -11.41
N ASP A 222 3.43 -11.41 -11.08
CA ASP A 222 3.35 -12.78 -11.60
C ASP A 222 2.13 -13.52 -11.03
N SER A 223 1.91 -13.45 -9.71
CA SER A 223 0.80 -14.15 -9.06
C SER A 223 -0.58 -13.61 -9.46
N GLU A 224 -0.68 -12.32 -9.77
CA GLU A 224 -1.92 -11.68 -10.21
C GLU A 224 -2.07 -11.56 -11.73
N ASN A 225 -1.06 -11.99 -12.50
CA ASN A 225 -1.02 -11.88 -13.97
C ASN A 225 -1.21 -10.43 -14.45
N ILE A 226 -0.51 -9.49 -13.82
CA ILE A 226 -0.59 -8.07 -14.18
C ILE A 226 0.26 -7.84 -15.44
N VAL A 227 -0.37 -7.39 -16.52
CA VAL A 227 0.30 -7.14 -17.81
C VAL A 227 0.10 -5.72 -18.30
N ASN A 228 -1.05 -5.11 -17.99
CA ASN A 228 -1.44 -3.78 -18.45
C ASN A 228 -2.34 -3.09 -17.40
N PRO A 229 -2.68 -1.79 -17.58
CA PRO A 229 -3.47 -1.05 -16.59
C PRO A 229 -4.83 -1.68 -16.27
N ALA A 230 -5.48 -2.33 -17.25
CA ALA A 230 -6.77 -2.98 -17.02
C ALA A 230 -6.61 -4.20 -16.09
N THR A 231 -5.61 -5.06 -16.35
CA THR A 231 -5.29 -6.19 -15.46
C THR A 231 -4.81 -5.74 -14.09
N ALA A 232 -4.07 -4.62 -14.00
CA ALA A 232 -3.60 -4.05 -12.74
C ALA A 232 -4.76 -3.53 -11.87
N PHE A 233 -5.77 -2.91 -12.49
CA PHE A 233 -7.00 -2.51 -11.81
C PHE A 233 -7.88 -3.72 -11.42
N ASN A 234 -7.92 -4.75 -12.25
CA ASN A 234 -8.70 -5.97 -11.96
C ASN A 234 -8.03 -6.91 -10.95
N SER A 235 -6.76 -6.65 -10.62
CA SER A 235 -5.98 -7.32 -9.59
C SER A 235 -6.55 -7.06 -8.18
N GLN A 236 -6.11 -7.82 -7.16
CA GLN A 236 -6.54 -7.59 -5.78
C GLN A 236 -6.07 -6.23 -5.26
N LEU A 237 -4.97 -5.71 -5.79
CA LEU A 237 -4.41 -4.42 -5.38
C LEU A 237 -5.20 -3.23 -5.95
N LYS A 238 -6.03 -3.39 -6.99
CA LYS A 238 -6.77 -2.28 -7.61
C LYS A 238 -5.83 -1.13 -8.03
N LEU A 239 -4.71 -1.45 -8.69
CA LEU A 239 -3.68 -0.47 -9.05
C LEU A 239 -4.18 0.48 -10.15
N PRO A 240 -4.32 1.80 -9.89
CA PRO A 240 -4.76 2.75 -10.91
C PRO A 240 -3.63 3.18 -11.88
N ALA A 241 -4.01 3.80 -12.99
CA ALA A 241 -3.08 4.37 -13.96
C ALA A 241 -2.69 5.81 -13.58
N SER A 242 -1.98 5.99 -12.46
CA SER A 242 -1.74 7.30 -11.82
C SER A 242 -0.83 8.27 -12.60
N GLY A 243 -0.15 7.79 -13.65
CA GLY A 243 0.90 8.54 -14.33
C GLY A 243 2.09 8.85 -13.42
N TYR A 244 2.92 9.81 -13.85
CA TYR A 244 4.05 10.33 -13.06
C TYR A 244 4.17 11.85 -13.22
N ARG A 245 4.96 12.48 -12.34
CA ARG A 245 5.33 13.91 -12.43
C ARG A 245 6.79 14.05 -12.85
N SER A 246 7.06 14.81 -13.90
CA SER A 246 8.40 14.95 -14.49
C SER A 246 9.34 15.76 -13.60
N SER A 247 10.57 15.27 -13.37
CA SER A 247 11.65 16.03 -12.72
C SER A 247 12.20 17.17 -13.57
N SER A 248 11.92 17.19 -14.87
CA SER A 248 12.46 18.22 -15.76
C SER A 248 11.67 19.52 -15.70
N ASN A 249 10.34 19.44 -15.54
CA ASN A 249 9.45 20.59 -15.64
C ASN A 249 8.21 20.53 -14.72
N GLY A 250 8.08 19.50 -13.88
CA GLY A 250 6.95 19.34 -12.96
C GLY A 250 5.63 18.95 -13.61
N SER A 251 5.60 18.68 -14.92
CA SER A 251 4.37 18.30 -15.65
C SER A 251 3.94 16.88 -15.33
N PHE A 252 2.62 16.63 -15.37
CA PHE A 252 2.05 15.29 -15.24
C PHE A 252 1.96 14.59 -16.59
N THR A 253 2.42 13.34 -16.66
CA THR A 253 2.48 12.57 -17.89
C THR A 253 1.82 11.21 -17.71
N PHE A 254 1.14 10.72 -18.75
CA PHE A 254 0.43 9.42 -18.79
C PHE A 254 -0.62 9.20 -17.68
N VAL A 255 -1.15 10.28 -17.11
CA VAL A 255 -2.26 10.23 -16.16
C VAL A 255 -3.46 9.53 -16.80
N GLY A 256 -4.05 8.58 -16.08
CA GLY A 256 -5.13 7.71 -16.55
C GLY A 256 -4.72 6.66 -17.57
N LYS A 257 -3.43 6.56 -17.95
CA LYS A 257 -2.96 5.70 -19.05
C LYS A 257 -1.92 4.67 -18.65
N ARG A 258 -1.02 4.98 -17.70
CA ARG A 258 0.07 4.10 -17.27
C ARG A 258 0.29 4.17 -15.75
N GLY A 259 0.81 3.08 -15.19
CA GLY A 259 1.16 2.99 -13.77
C GLY A 259 2.67 3.13 -13.53
N TYR A 260 3.03 3.86 -12.47
CA TYR A 260 4.42 4.05 -12.02
C TYR A 260 4.45 3.99 -10.50
N TYR A 261 5.05 2.94 -9.95
CA TYR A 261 5.01 2.64 -8.52
C TYR A 261 6.40 2.42 -7.96
N TRP A 262 6.84 3.27 -7.03
CA TRP A 262 8.20 3.17 -6.53
C TRP A 262 8.52 1.81 -5.90
N SER A 263 9.77 1.41 -6.06
CA SER A 263 10.43 0.35 -5.31
C SER A 263 11.42 0.97 -4.32
N SER A 264 11.73 0.25 -3.25
CA SER A 264 12.78 0.59 -2.29
C SER A 264 14.20 0.45 -2.85
N GLU A 265 14.35 -0.11 -4.07
CA GLU A 265 15.65 -0.37 -4.68
C GLU A 265 16.14 0.76 -5.59
N THR A 266 17.46 0.84 -5.72
CA THR A 266 18.20 1.75 -6.60
C THR A 266 18.50 1.10 -7.95
N SER A 267 18.85 1.93 -8.94
CA SER A 267 19.39 1.51 -10.23
C SER A 267 20.42 2.53 -10.72
N GLY A 268 21.20 2.17 -11.74
CA GLY A 268 22.12 3.12 -12.39
C GLY A 268 21.44 4.32 -13.06
N LEU A 269 20.10 4.35 -13.13
CA LEU A 269 19.30 5.48 -13.63
C LEU A 269 18.63 6.29 -12.51
N GLY A 270 18.77 5.89 -11.24
CA GLY A 270 18.11 6.50 -10.08
C GLY A 270 17.41 5.48 -9.18
N GLY A 271 16.09 5.55 -9.08
CA GLY A 271 15.26 4.60 -8.32
C GLY A 271 14.57 3.59 -9.22
N LYS A 272 14.34 2.37 -8.74
CA LYS A 272 13.51 1.38 -9.44
C LYS A 272 12.03 1.60 -9.18
N TYR A 273 11.18 1.23 -10.13
CA TYR A 273 9.74 1.23 -9.96
C TYR A 273 9.09 0.09 -10.76
N LEU A 274 7.88 -0.31 -10.35
CA LEU A 274 7.00 -1.10 -11.19
C LEU A 274 6.36 -0.19 -12.26
N TYR A 275 6.74 -0.41 -13.51
CA TYR A 275 6.13 0.19 -14.69
C TYR A 275 4.94 -0.65 -15.14
N ILE A 276 3.79 -0.02 -15.40
CA ILE A 276 2.64 -0.70 -16.04
C ILE A 276 2.28 0.06 -17.32
N GLY A 277 2.80 -0.45 -18.44
CA GLY A 277 2.53 0.03 -19.79
C GLY A 277 1.36 -0.69 -20.45
N THR A 278 1.03 -0.30 -21.68
CA THR A 278 -0.15 -0.81 -22.41
C THR A 278 -0.14 -2.33 -22.65
N VAL A 279 1.03 -2.94 -22.71
CA VAL A 279 1.21 -4.37 -23.05
C VAL A 279 2.21 -5.09 -22.14
N ILE A 280 2.79 -4.41 -21.15
CA ILE A 280 3.79 -4.98 -20.26
C ILE A 280 3.74 -4.33 -18.87
N ALA A 281 3.84 -5.16 -17.83
CA ALA A 281 4.23 -4.75 -16.50
C ALA A 281 5.72 -5.10 -16.31
N ASN A 282 6.55 -4.11 -15.99
CA ASN A 282 7.98 -4.31 -15.74
C ASN A 282 8.32 -3.87 -14.29
N PRO A 283 8.46 -4.83 -13.36
CA PRO A 283 8.88 -4.57 -11.98
C PRO A 283 10.28 -3.99 -11.82
N SER A 284 11.17 -4.14 -12.82
CA SER A 284 12.58 -3.75 -12.77
C SER A 284 12.90 -2.48 -13.57
N ALA A 285 11.88 -1.71 -13.95
CA ALA A 285 12.08 -0.41 -14.58
C ALA A 285 12.73 0.59 -13.60
N GLY A 286 13.20 1.72 -14.12
CA GLY A 286 13.82 2.76 -13.30
C GLY A 286 13.75 4.15 -13.94
N ALA A 287 13.92 5.17 -13.11
CA ALA A 287 14.01 6.58 -13.51
C ALA A 287 14.82 7.38 -12.50
N MET A 288 15.16 8.60 -12.89
CA MET A 288 15.77 9.59 -12.03
C MET A 288 14.96 9.74 -10.73
N ARG A 289 15.66 9.85 -9.60
CA ARG A 289 15.03 9.97 -8.27
C ARG A 289 14.11 11.18 -8.14
N GLY A 290 14.33 12.20 -8.97
CA GLY A 290 13.46 13.38 -9.03
C GLY A 290 12.09 13.14 -9.65
N GLN A 291 11.86 12.02 -10.34
CA GLN A 291 10.53 11.71 -10.88
C GLN A 291 9.53 11.58 -9.71
N GLY A 292 8.31 12.05 -9.90
CA GLY A 292 7.21 11.82 -8.96
C GLY A 292 6.47 10.56 -9.35
N SER A 293 6.50 9.51 -8.53
CA SER A 293 5.76 8.26 -8.78
C SER A 293 4.91 7.87 -7.57
N ALA A 294 3.89 7.06 -7.79
CA ALA A 294 2.99 6.64 -6.72
C ALA A 294 3.69 5.69 -5.75
N VAL A 295 3.21 5.67 -4.50
CA VAL A 295 3.65 4.72 -3.47
C VAL A 295 2.50 3.81 -3.08
N ARG A 296 2.78 2.51 -3.07
CA ARG A 296 1.87 1.44 -2.68
C ARG A 296 2.56 0.56 -1.65
N CYS A 297 2.13 0.64 -0.40
CA CYS A 297 2.84 0.00 0.70
C CYS A 297 2.51 -1.48 0.84
N ILE A 298 3.50 -2.24 1.32
CA ILE A 298 3.40 -3.66 1.63
C ILE A 298 3.77 -3.91 3.09
N LYS A 299 3.12 -4.88 3.70
CA LYS A 299 3.52 -5.55 4.93
C LYS A 299 3.69 -7.03 4.60
N THR A 300 4.91 -7.53 4.75
CA THR A 300 5.21 -8.93 4.44
C THR A 300 4.38 -9.83 5.35
N GLY A 301 3.55 -10.67 4.75
CA GLY A 301 2.71 -11.58 5.51
C GLY A 301 3.57 -12.69 6.12
N SER A 302 3.30 -13.07 7.37
CA SER A 302 3.61 -14.43 7.80
C SER A 302 2.62 -15.36 7.09
N ALA A 303 2.95 -15.79 5.88
CA ALA A 303 2.16 -16.79 5.20
C ALA A 303 2.21 -18.09 6.03
N LEU A 304 1.18 -18.35 6.85
CA LEU A 304 0.81 -19.68 7.33
C LEU A 304 0.13 -20.50 6.20
N GLY A 305 0.47 -20.20 4.95
CA GLY A 305 0.03 -20.90 3.75
C GLY A 305 1.25 -21.48 3.04
N THR A 306 1.15 -22.73 2.61
CA THR A 306 2.19 -23.48 1.89
C THR A 306 2.34 -23.00 0.44
N SER A 307 2.56 -21.70 0.23
CA SER A 307 3.12 -21.21 -1.02
C SER A 307 4.63 -21.38 -0.92
N ASP A 308 5.11 -22.45 -1.53
CA ASP A 308 6.50 -22.87 -1.62
C ASP A 308 7.49 -21.71 -1.79
N ILE A 309 8.46 -21.66 -0.86
CA ILE A 309 9.82 -21.16 -1.06
C ILE A 309 9.91 -19.69 -1.51
N ILE A 310 9.68 -18.76 -0.57
CA ILE A 310 10.54 -17.58 -0.54
C ILE A 310 11.95 -18.12 -0.31
N ARG A 311 12.80 -18.02 -1.33
CA ARG A 311 14.25 -18.16 -1.22
C ARG A 311 14.75 -17.06 -0.29
N ASN A 312 14.56 -17.23 1.01
CA ASN A 312 15.43 -16.59 1.98
C ASN A 312 16.82 -17.12 1.70
N THR A 313 17.67 -16.23 1.21
CA THR A 313 19.08 -16.44 0.93
C THR A 313 19.88 -16.59 2.22
N GLU A 314 19.51 -17.54 3.06
CA GLU A 314 20.35 -18.10 4.12
C GLU A 314 20.67 -19.54 3.74
N THR A 315 21.96 -19.84 3.60
CA THR A 315 22.44 -20.97 2.78
C THR A 315 22.45 -22.30 3.56
N VAL A 316 21.29 -22.77 4.01
CA VAL A 316 21.20 -24.09 4.64
C VAL A 316 21.26 -25.20 3.58
N GLY A 317 22.37 -25.94 3.54
CA GLY A 317 22.63 -27.02 2.61
C GLY A 317 22.74 -28.38 3.31
N ILE A 318 21.93 -29.36 2.92
CA ILE A 318 22.07 -30.77 3.33
C ILE A 318 22.66 -31.60 2.18
N TYR A 319 23.73 -32.35 2.44
CA TYR A 319 24.46 -33.17 1.46
C TYR A 319 25.20 -34.38 2.09
N PRO A 320 25.48 -35.45 1.33
CA PRO A 320 25.00 -35.69 -0.03
C PRO A 320 23.50 -35.99 -0.03
N ASN A 321 22.83 -35.66 -1.14
CA ASN A 321 21.45 -36.06 -1.38
C ASN A 321 21.33 -36.41 -2.87
N PRO A 322 21.14 -37.68 -3.25
CA PRO A 322 20.88 -38.85 -2.39
C PRO A 322 22.03 -39.24 -1.44
N THR A 323 21.73 -40.03 -0.40
CA THR A 323 22.70 -40.54 0.61
C THR A 323 22.55 -42.04 0.84
N ASN A 324 23.61 -42.69 1.34
CA ASN A 324 23.57 -44.07 1.82
C ASN A 324 23.34 -44.16 3.35
N GLY A 325 23.15 -43.03 4.04
CA GLY A 325 22.83 -43.03 5.46
C GLY A 325 23.37 -41.85 6.27
N ILE A 326 24.40 -41.15 5.80
CA ILE A 326 25.00 -40.02 6.53
C ILE A 326 24.76 -38.72 5.75
N LEU A 327 24.25 -37.70 6.45
CA LEU A 327 23.99 -36.37 5.91
C LEU A 327 24.78 -35.33 6.68
N ASN A 328 25.43 -34.41 5.97
CA ASN A 328 26.09 -33.24 6.53
C ASN A 328 25.22 -32.01 6.28
N ILE A 329 25.26 -31.08 7.23
CA ILE A 329 24.52 -29.81 7.19
C ILE A 329 25.53 -28.66 7.17
N LYS A 330 25.45 -27.83 6.13
CA LYS A 330 26.05 -26.51 6.06
C LYS A 330 24.97 -25.49 6.43
N ALA A 331 25.24 -24.64 7.42
CA ALA A 331 24.35 -23.56 7.84
C ALA A 331 25.21 -22.38 8.31
N ASP A 332 24.73 -21.16 8.06
CA ASP A 332 25.42 -19.91 8.44
C ASP A 332 25.16 -19.51 9.91
N SER A 333 24.29 -20.25 10.60
CA SER A 333 23.92 -20.05 12.01
C SER A 333 23.87 -21.38 12.76
N LEU A 334 23.93 -21.29 14.10
CA LEU A 334 23.92 -22.46 14.98
C LEU A 334 22.57 -23.18 14.92
N ILE A 335 22.64 -24.51 14.81
CA ILE A 335 21.46 -25.39 14.75
C ILE A 335 20.95 -25.62 16.18
N GLU A 336 19.68 -25.30 16.42
CA GLU A 336 18.98 -25.54 17.68
C GLU A 336 18.46 -26.98 17.77
N SER A 337 17.85 -27.49 16.69
CA SER A 337 17.33 -28.86 16.66
C SER A 337 17.19 -29.40 15.24
N VAL A 338 17.15 -30.74 15.13
CA VAL A 338 16.95 -31.47 13.88
C VAL A 338 15.83 -32.50 14.08
N SER A 339 14.92 -32.61 13.12
CA SER A 339 13.89 -33.65 13.07
C SER A 339 13.91 -34.34 11.71
N VAL A 340 13.70 -35.66 11.67
CA VAL A 340 13.53 -36.41 10.42
C VAL A 340 12.14 -37.01 10.40
N ILE A 341 11.44 -36.83 9.29
CA ILE A 341 10.04 -37.21 9.10
C ILE A 341 9.97 -38.15 7.90
N ASN A 342 9.20 -39.23 8.02
CA ASN A 342 8.96 -40.15 6.90
C ASN A 342 7.84 -39.65 5.96
N MET A 343 7.59 -40.38 4.87
CA MET A 343 6.55 -40.01 3.88
C MET A 343 5.11 -40.02 4.42
N VAL A 344 4.85 -40.67 5.57
CA VAL A 344 3.54 -40.66 6.22
C VAL A 344 3.42 -39.57 7.29
N GLY A 345 4.38 -38.64 7.36
CA GLY A 345 4.36 -37.50 8.29
C GLY A 345 4.76 -37.84 9.73
N GLN A 346 5.24 -39.06 10.00
CA GLN A 346 5.68 -39.44 11.33
C GLN A 346 7.11 -38.96 11.59
N LYS A 347 7.30 -38.24 12.69
CA LYS A 347 8.63 -37.89 13.22
C LYS A 347 9.32 -39.14 13.73
N LEU A 348 10.49 -39.42 13.20
CA LEU A 348 11.28 -40.60 13.56
C LEU A 348 12.06 -40.34 14.86
N SER A 349 11.86 -41.20 15.83
CA SER A 349 12.61 -41.20 17.08
C SER A 349 14.01 -41.79 16.89
N ASN A 350 14.96 -41.42 17.77
CA ASN A 350 16.33 -41.95 17.83
C ASN A 350 17.29 -41.56 16.69
N ILE A 351 16.97 -40.52 15.91
CA ILE A 351 17.93 -39.95 14.97
C ILE A 351 19.01 -39.19 15.74
N GLN A 352 20.26 -39.58 15.52
CA GLN A 352 21.40 -38.92 16.14
C GLN A 352 21.82 -37.73 15.29
N PHE A 353 21.96 -36.57 15.95
CA PHE A 353 22.53 -35.36 15.38
C PHE A 353 23.71 -34.90 16.23
N SER A 354 24.89 -34.86 15.64
CA SER A 354 26.11 -34.33 16.27
C SER A 354 27.07 -33.83 15.20
N ASN A 355 27.90 -32.83 15.51
CA ASN A 355 28.89 -32.28 14.59
C ASN A 355 28.33 -31.92 13.19
N ASN A 356 27.15 -31.29 13.16
CA ASN A 356 26.42 -30.95 11.94
C ASN A 356 26.13 -32.15 11.01
N GLN A 357 26.08 -33.36 11.57
CA GLN A 357 25.84 -34.59 10.85
C GLN A 357 24.60 -35.28 11.39
N ILE A 358 23.75 -35.78 10.48
CA ILE A 358 22.60 -36.62 10.76
C ILE A 358 22.92 -38.03 10.30
N ASN A 359 22.75 -39.00 11.20
CA ASN A 359 22.85 -40.41 10.86
C ASN A 359 21.44 -41.01 10.69
N ILE A 360 21.10 -41.33 9.43
CA ILE A 360 19.89 -42.04 9.01
C ILE A 360 20.20 -43.45 8.45
N SER A 361 21.39 -43.99 8.71
CA SER A 361 21.83 -45.29 8.20
C SER A 361 20.93 -46.45 8.65
N SER A 362 20.26 -46.32 9.79
CA SER A 362 19.32 -47.32 10.32
C SER A 362 17.95 -47.32 9.64
N LEU A 363 17.62 -46.29 8.86
CA LEU A 363 16.32 -46.18 8.19
C LEU A 363 16.24 -47.08 6.94
N SER A 364 15.06 -47.39 6.44
CA SER A 364 14.93 -48.06 5.13
C SER A 364 15.25 -47.09 3.98
N ASN A 365 15.44 -47.64 2.78
CA ASN A 365 15.58 -46.81 1.58
C ASN A 365 14.26 -46.10 1.29
N GLY A 366 14.31 -44.83 0.93
CA GLY A 366 13.12 -44.03 0.76
C GLY A 366 13.36 -42.53 0.84
N ILE A 367 12.24 -41.80 0.81
CA ILE A 367 12.23 -40.33 0.89
C ILE A 367 11.94 -39.93 2.34
N TYR A 368 12.69 -38.94 2.81
CA TYR A 368 12.56 -38.36 4.14
C TYR A 368 12.55 -36.83 4.04
N ILE A 369 11.86 -36.17 4.97
CA ILE A 369 11.95 -34.72 5.17
C ILE A 369 12.82 -34.47 6.39
N VAL A 370 13.88 -33.69 6.22
CA VAL A 370 14.71 -33.20 7.33
C VAL A 370 14.29 -31.78 7.65
N GLU A 371 13.86 -31.55 8.88
CA GLU A 371 13.55 -30.23 9.41
C GLU A 371 14.66 -29.76 10.35
N LEU A 372 15.11 -28.52 10.17
CA LEU A 372 16.16 -27.87 10.92
C LEU A 372 15.58 -26.62 11.55
N LYS A 373 15.79 -26.44 12.85
CA LYS A 373 15.52 -25.17 13.55
C LYS A 373 16.86 -24.53 13.91
N LEU A 374 17.08 -23.29 13.48
CA LEU A 374 18.26 -22.51 13.84
C LEU A 374 18.00 -21.69 15.11
N LYS A 375 19.07 -21.32 15.83
CA LYS A 375 18.99 -20.53 17.06
C LYS A 375 18.39 -19.12 16.87
N ASN A 376 18.40 -18.60 15.64
CA ASN A 376 17.74 -17.35 15.29
C ASN A 376 16.21 -17.50 15.10
N GLY A 377 15.65 -18.70 15.32
CA GLY A 377 14.22 -19.00 15.20
C GLY A 377 13.77 -19.46 13.81
N GLN A 378 14.65 -19.43 12.80
CA GLN A 378 14.29 -19.88 11.45
C GLN A 378 14.17 -21.41 11.38
N ILE A 379 13.22 -21.88 10.57
CA ILE A 379 12.97 -23.30 10.31
C ILE A 379 13.18 -23.58 8.82
N PHE A 380 13.93 -24.64 8.52
CA PHE A 380 14.21 -25.11 7.15
C PHE A 380 13.79 -26.56 7.01
N SER A 381 13.06 -26.89 5.94
CA SER A 381 12.67 -28.27 5.63
C SER A 381 13.24 -28.68 4.28
N LYS A 382 13.95 -29.81 4.21
CA LYS A 382 14.56 -30.30 2.97
C LYS A 382 14.27 -31.77 2.74
N LYS A 383 13.82 -32.09 1.53
CA LYS A 383 13.64 -33.46 1.04
C LYS A 383 15.00 -34.13 0.85
N VAL A 384 15.15 -35.33 1.41
CA VAL A 384 16.32 -36.20 1.29
C VAL A 384 15.91 -37.56 0.76
N ILE A 385 16.74 -38.14 -0.11
CA ILE A 385 16.58 -39.47 -0.68
C ILE A 385 17.66 -40.37 -0.08
N LYS A 386 17.25 -41.48 0.55
CA LYS A 386 18.14 -42.54 1.01
C LYS A 386 18.07 -43.73 0.05
N ASN A 387 19.23 -44.12 -0.47
CA ASN A 387 19.41 -45.25 -1.37
C ASN A 387 19.92 -46.50 -0.66
#